data_AF-A0A0S0ZIF7-F1
#
_entry.id   AF-A0A0S0ZIF7-F1
#
_cell.length_a   1.000
_cell.length_b   1.000
_cell.length_c   1.000
_cell.angle_alpha   90.00
_cell.angle_beta   90.00
_cell.angle_gamma   90.00
#
_symmetry.space_group_name_H-M   'P 1'
#
loop_
_entity.id
_entity.type
_entity.pdbx_description
1 polymer ?
#
loop_
_entity_poly.entity_id
_entity_poly.type
_entity_poly.pdbx_seq_one_letter_code
_entity_poly.pdbx_strand_id
1 'polypeptide(L)'
;YVGGNRGRGQIYPDGSKSNNTVYTATAAGIVSKIIRKESDGRQVVDIIPRGPELLVSEGEFIKLDQPLTSNPNVGGFGQGDAEIVLQDPLRVQGLLFFLASVILEQIFLVFKKK
;
A
#
# COMPACT_ATOMS: atom_id res chain seq x y z
N TYR A 1 -10.07 -6.11 9.84
CA TYR A 1 -8.90 -5.79 9.03
C TYR A 1 -9.14 -6.16 7.57
N VAL A 2 -8.88 -5.24 6.66
CA VAL A 2 -8.88 -5.49 5.21
C VAL A 2 -7.64 -4.84 4.59
N GLY A 3 -7.02 -5.51 3.64
CA GLY A 3 -5.91 -5.00 2.85
C GLY A 3 -6.24 -5.08 1.37
N GLY A 4 -5.91 -4.04 0.62
CA GLY A 4 -6.15 -3.98 -0.82
C GLY A 4 -4.92 -3.48 -1.56
N ASN A 5 -4.56 -4.15 -2.64
CA ASN A 5 -3.47 -3.74 -3.54
C ASN A 5 -4.02 -3.41 -4.93
N ARG A 6 -3.48 -2.36 -5.56
CA ARG A 6 -3.66 -2.09 -6.99
C ARG A 6 -2.28 -1.87 -7.62
N GLY A 7 -2.00 -2.60 -8.70
CA GLY A 7 -0.71 -2.54 -9.40
C GLY A 7 0.22 -3.71 -9.05
N ARG A 8 1.39 -3.74 -9.69
CA ARG A 8 2.40 -4.80 -9.51
C ARG A 8 3.30 -4.52 -8.31
N GLY A 9 3.74 -5.57 -7.63
CA GLY A 9 4.70 -5.46 -6.51
C GLY A 9 6.13 -5.13 -6.94
N GLN A 10 6.94 -4.72 -5.98
CA GLN A 10 8.33 -4.26 -6.16
C GLN A 10 9.35 -5.39 -6.00
N ILE A 11 8.99 -6.47 -5.30
CA ILE A 11 9.90 -7.54 -4.87
C ILE A 11 9.22 -8.89 -5.12
N TYR A 12 9.99 -9.85 -5.64
CA TYR A 12 9.54 -11.24 -5.80
C TYR A 12 9.81 -12.07 -4.53
N PRO A 13 9.15 -13.23 -4.35
CA PRO A 13 9.35 -14.06 -3.16
C PRO A 13 10.79 -14.54 -2.92
N ASP A 14 11.63 -14.58 -3.97
CA ASP A 14 13.06 -14.91 -3.89
C ASP A 14 13.94 -13.74 -3.42
N GLY A 15 13.34 -12.57 -3.13
CA GLY A 15 14.02 -11.35 -2.71
C GLY A 15 14.53 -10.48 -3.86
N SER A 16 14.40 -10.92 -5.12
CA SER A 16 14.83 -10.12 -6.28
C SER A 16 13.89 -8.93 -6.53
N LYS A 17 14.46 -7.81 -6.98
CA LYS A 17 13.70 -6.62 -7.37
C LYS A 17 12.97 -6.84 -8.70
N SER A 18 11.71 -6.41 -8.78
CA SER A 18 10.95 -6.38 -10.03
C SER A 18 11.30 -5.14 -10.86
N ASN A 19 10.89 -5.08 -12.13
CA ASN A 19 11.02 -3.88 -12.95
C ASN A 19 10.03 -2.75 -12.59
N ASN A 20 9.26 -2.87 -11.49
CA ASN A 20 8.33 -1.85 -11.00
C ASN A 20 8.87 -1.15 -9.73
N THR A 21 10.18 -0.92 -9.67
CA THR A 21 10.87 -0.27 -8.54
C THR A 21 12.06 0.55 -9.02
N VAL A 22 12.65 1.31 -8.10
CA VAL A 22 13.85 2.12 -8.34
C VAL A 22 15.11 1.26 -8.24
N TYR A 23 16.01 1.44 -9.21
CA TYR A 23 17.35 0.86 -9.20
C TYR A 23 18.37 1.93 -8.77
N THR A 24 19.28 1.54 -7.87
CA THR A 24 20.26 2.42 -7.23
C THR A 24 21.68 1.99 -7.57
N ALA A 25 22.62 2.92 -7.49
CA ALA A 25 24.04 2.69 -7.74
C ALA A 25 24.65 1.76 -6.68
N THR A 26 25.29 0.67 -7.12
CA THR A 26 25.96 -0.27 -6.19
C THR A 26 27.27 0.31 -5.62
N ALA A 27 27.85 1.33 -6.26
CA ALA A 27 29.06 2.01 -5.82
C ALA A 27 29.09 3.48 -6.24
N ALA A 28 29.87 4.30 -5.53
CA ALA A 28 30.18 5.65 -5.97
C ALA A 28 31.25 5.65 -7.08
N GLY A 29 31.14 6.55 -8.05
CA GLY A 29 32.10 6.64 -9.15
C GLY A 29 31.58 7.43 -10.34
N ILE A 30 32.30 7.37 -11.46
CA ILE A 30 31.89 7.98 -12.73
C ILE A 30 31.22 6.91 -13.60
N VAL A 31 30.06 7.21 -14.17
CA VAL A 31 29.37 6.34 -15.12
C VAL A 31 30.21 6.22 -16.39
N SER A 32 30.88 5.09 -16.59
CA SER A 32 31.78 4.91 -17.74
C SER A 32 31.04 4.68 -19.05
N LYS A 33 29.94 3.91 -19.02
CA LYS A 33 29.19 3.53 -20.22
C LYS A 33 27.80 3.00 -19.87
N ILE A 34 26.81 3.30 -20.70
CA ILE A 34 25.45 2.78 -20.62
C ILE A 34 25.20 1.92 -21.85
N ILE A 35 25.07 0.60 -21.66
CA ILE A 35 24.89 -0.36 -22.75
C ILE A 35 23.50 -0.98 -22.68
N ARG A 36 22.72 -0.89 -23.77
CA ARG A 36 21.48 -1.66 -23.94
C ARG A 36 21.82 -3.03 -24.52
N LYS A 37 22.10 -4.02 -23.67
CA LYS A 37 22.35 -5.43 -24.06
C LYS A 37 21.63 -6.40 -23.11
N GLU A 38 21.38 -7.62 -23.58
CA GLU A 38 21.08 -8.76 -22.71
C GLU A 38 22.36 -9.20 -21.97
N SER A 39 22.19 -9.64 -20.72
CA SER A 39 23.24 -9.80 -19.70
C SER A 39 24.41 -10.70 -20.15
N ASP A 40 25.65 -10.20 -20.06
CA ASP A 40 26.89 -10.98 -20.12
C ASP A 40 27.86 -10.42 -19.07
N GLY A 41 28.14 -11.20 -18.03
CA GLY A 41 28.87 -10.74 -16.84
C GLY A 41 30.38 -10.65 -17.04
N ARG A 42 30.98 -9.51 -16.63
CA ARG A 42 32.34 -9.31 -16.08
C ARG A 42 32.67 -7.79 -16.01
N GLN A 43 32.17 -7.14 -14.98
CA GLN A 43 32.53 -5.83 -14.39
C GLN A 43 31.48 -5.54 -13.29
N VAL A 44 31.65 -4.52 -12.44
CA VAL A 44 30.53 -4.04 -11.59
C VAL A 44 29.51 -3.42 -12.55
N VAL A 45 28.54 -4.24 -12.97
CA VAL A 45 27.52 -3.87 -13.94
C VAL A 45 26.20 -3.84 -13.19
N ASP A 46 25.65 -2.64 -13.03
CA ASP A 46 24.28 -2.47 -12.54
C ASP A 46 23.31 -2.81 -13.68
N ILE A 47 22.64 -3.96 -13.56
CA ILE A 47 21.68 -4.43 -14.56
C ILE A 47 20.31 -3.86 -14.23
N ILE A 48 19.81 -2.99 -15.11
CA ILE A 48 18.50 -2.36 -14.98
C ILE A 48 17.56 -3.01 -16.02
N PRO A 49 16.46 -3.67 -15.61
CA PRO A 49 15.51 -4.25 -16.55
C PRO A 49 14.69 -3.18 -17.27
N ARG A 50 14.03 -3.54 -18.36
CA ARG A 50 13.12 -2.63 -19.07
C ARG A 50 11.95 -2.21 -18.17
N GLY A 51 11.63 -0.91 -18.17
CA GLY A 51 10.49 -0.35 -17.46
C GLY A 51 10.79 1.02 -16.86
N PRO A 52 11.67 1.11 -15.83
CA PRO A 52 12.10 2.37 -15.25
C PRO A 52 12.87 3.24 -16.25
N GLU A 53 12.63 4.54 -16.23
CA GLU A 53 13.36 5.50 -17.06
C GLU A 53 14.71 5.83 -16.41
N LEU A 54 15.79 5.90 -17.21
CA LEU A 54 17.12 6.21 -16.69
C LEU A 54 17.27 7.72 -16.46
N LEU A 55 17.79 8.11 -15.30
CA LEU A 55 17.97 9.52 -14.91
C LEU A 55 19.42 10.01 -15.03
N VAL A 56 20.38 9.11 -15.17
CA VAL A 56 21.81 9.42 -15.21
C VAL A 56 22.37 9.35 -16.63
N SER A 57 23.45 10.10 -16.88
CA SER A 57 24.17 10.10 -18.16
C SER A 57 25.59 9.54 -18.04
N GLU A 58 26.18 9.14 -19.17
CA GLU A 58 27.60 8.78 -19.22
C GLU A 58 28.47 9.98 -18.82
N GLY A 59 29.54 9.72 -18.05
CA GLY A 59 30.43 10.75 -17.52
C GLY A 59 29.94 11.43 -16.24
N GLU A 60 28.72 11.14 -15.78
CA GLU A 60 28.19 11.67 -14.53
C GLU A 60 28.84 10.99 -13.32
N PHE A 61 29.15 11.77 -12.27
CA PHE A 61 29.59 11.24 -10.99
C PHE A 61 28.37 10.88 -10.12
N ILE A 62 28.27 9.63 -9.71
CA ILE A 62 27.20 9.09 -8.88
C ILE A 62 27.73 8.70 -7.50
N LYS A 63 26.87 8.81 -6.48
CA LYS A 63 27.16 8.35 -5.11
C LYS A 63 26.61 6.94 -4.89
N LEU A 64 27.14 6.24 -3.89
CA LEU A 64 26.56 4.99 -3.41
C LEU A 64 25.06 5.19 -3.08
N ASP A 65 24.23 4.22 -3.48
CA ASP A 65 22.78 4.23 -3.31
C ASP A 65 22.01 5.37 -4.02
N GLN A 66 22.68 6.16 -4.85
CA GLN A 66 22.01 7.17 -5.68
C GLN A 66 21.03 6.49 -6.66
N PRO A 67 19.77 6.96 -6.76
CA PRO A 67 18.83 6.47 -7.76
C PRO A 67 19.35 6.66 -9.18
N LEU A 68 19.43 5.56 -9.94
CA LEU A 68 19.78 5.57 -11.36
C LEU A 68 18.54 5.73 -12.25
N THR A 69 17.37 5.37 -11.73
CA THR A 69 16.11 5.36 -12.49
C THR A 69 15.01 6.13 -11.78
N SER A 70 14.01 6.57 -12.55
CA SER A 70 12.73 7.02 -12.02
C SER A 70 11.97 5.87 -11.37
N ASN A 71 10.96 6.20 -10.54
CA ASN A 71 10.05 5.22 -9.97
C ASN A 71 8.84 5.04 -10.90
N PRO A 72 8.70 3.90 -11.61
CA PRO A 72 7.56 3.67 -12.49
C PRO A 72 6.28 3.25 -11.72
N ASN A 73 6.38 3.00 -10.41
CA ASN A 73 5.26 2.48 -9.64
C ASN A 73 4.17 3.55 -9.43
N VAL A 74 3.02 3.33 -10.05
CA VAL A 74 1.77 4.10 -9.84
C VAL A 74 0.71 3.31 -9.06
N GLY A 75 1.09 2.15 -8.52
CA GLY A 75 0.27 1.31 -7.66
C GLY A 75 0.44 1.62 -6.18
N GLY A 76 -0.20 0.80 -5.35
CA GLY A 76 -0.07 0.91 -3.90
C GLY A 76 -0.89 -0.12 -3.15
N PHE A 77 -0.45 -0.40 -1.92
CA PHE A 77 -1.18 -1.19 -0.95
C PHE A 77 -1.77 -0.27 0.12
N GLY A 78 -3.04 -0.48 0.46
CA GLY A 78 -3.74 0.22 1.53
C GLY A 78 -4.37 -0.76 2.51
N GLN A 79 -4.50 -0.33 3.76
CA GLN A 79 -5.12 -1.11 4.84
C GLN A 79 -6.25 -0.32 5.46
N GLY A 80 -7.25 -1.03 5.95
CA GLY A 80 -8.39 -0.45 6.67
C GLY A 80 -8.92 -1.39 7.74
N ASP A 81 -9.47 -0.81 8.78
CA ASP A 81 -10.07 -1.52 9.90
C ASP A 81 -11.57 -1.37 9.89
N ALA A 82 -12.25 -2.40 10.35
CA ALA A 82 -13.69 -2.43 10.49
C ALA A 82 -14.05 -3.31 11.69
N GLU A 83 -15.11 -2.92 12.37
CA GLU A 83 -15.66 -3.66 13.50
C GLU A 83 -16.97 -4.32 13.08
N ILE A 84 -17.28 -5.44 13.69
CA ILE A 84 -18.56 -6.11 13.54
C ILE A 84 -19.10 -6.45 14.92
N VAL A 85 -20.36 -6.09 15.16
CA VAL A 85 -21.05 -6.44 16.39
C VAL A 85 -21.85 -7.70 16.13
N LEU A 86 -21.44 -8.80 16.76
CA LEU A 86 -22.25 -10.02 16.79
C LEU A 86 -23.40 -9.81 17.78
N GLN A 87 -24.59 -9.55 17.24
CA GLN A 87 -25.76 -9.22 18.03
C GLN A 87 -26.67 -10.43 18.25
N ASP A 88 -27.19 -10.56 19.46
CA ASP A 88 -28.26 -11.51 19.81
C ASP A 88 -29.63 -10.85 19.52
N PRO A 89 -30.50 -11.45 18.68
CA PRO A 89 -31.85 -10.94 18.43
C PRO A 89 -32.67 -10.70 19.70
N LEU A 90 -32.49 -11.51 20.75
CA LEU A 90 -33.23 -11.36 22.01
C LEU A 90 -32.93 -10.04 22.71
N ARG A 91 -31.70 -9.51 22.59
CA ARG A 91 -31.34 -8.20 23.15
C ARG A 91 -32.11 -7.07 22.48
N VAL A 92 -32.28 -7.15 21.16
CA VAL A 92 -33.04 -6.16 20.40
C VAL A 92 -34.53 -6.27 20.70
N GLN A 93 -35.07 -7.49 20.79
CA GLN A 93 -36.48 -7.71 21.17
C GLN A 93 -36.77 -7.16 22.58
N GLY A 94 -35.90 -7.44 23.56
CA GLY A 94 -36.01 -6.90 24.91
C GLY A 94 -35.93 -5.37 24.93
N LEU A 95 -35.01 -4.78 24.15
CA LEU A 95 -34.90 -3.33 24.01
C LEU A 95 -36.18 -2.70 23.43
N LEU A 96 -36.78 -3.31 22.41
CA LEU A 96 -38.02 -2.81 21.80
C LEU A 96 -39.20 -2.85 22.79
N PHE A 97 -39.34 -3.94 23.55
CA PHE A 97 -40.38 -4.03 24.58
C PHE A 97 -40.18 -2.98 25.68
N PHE A 98 -38.93 -2.79 26.13
CA PHE A 98 -38.60 -1.77 27.10
C PHE A 98 -38.95 -0.35 26.59
N LEU A 99 -38.55 0.00 25.36
CA LEU A 99 -38.89 1.30 24.77
C LEU A 99 -40.41 1.51 24.65
N ALA A 100 -41.16 0.47 24.26
CA ALA A 100 -42.62 0.55 24.20
C ALA A 100 -43.24 0.81 25.59
N SER A 101 -42.72 0.14 26.64
CA SER A 101 -43.17 0.37 28.02
C SER A 101 -42.89 1.80 28.49
N VAL A 102 -41.71 2.35 28.18
CA VAL A 102 -41.35 3.74 28.52
C VAL A 102 -42.27 4.73 27.82
N ILE A 103 -42.57 4.54 26.53
CA ILE A 103 -43.49 5.41 25.80
C ILE A 103 -44.89 5.35 26.42
N LEU A 104 -45.37 4.14 26.74
CA LEU A 104 -46.68 3.94 27.35
C LEU A 104 -46.77 4.65 28.71
N GLU A 105 -45.75 4.51 29.56
CA GLU A 105 -45.68 5.18 30.85
C GLU A 105 -45.66 6.71 30.69
N GLN A 106 -44.88 7.24 29.75
CA GLN A 106 -44.84 8.68 29.46
C GLN A 106 -46.21 9.22 29.05
N ILE A 107 -46.96 8.49 28.20
CA ILE A 107 -48.32 8.86 27.82
C ILE A 107 -49.24 8.93 29.04
N PHE A 108 -49.19 7.92 29.90
CA PHE A 108 -50.01 7.91 31.12
C PHE A 108 -49.64 9.03 32.09
N LEU A 109 -48.36 9.35 32.25
CA LEU A 109 -47.93 10.48 33.08
C LEU A 109 -48.44 11.82 32.54
N VAL A 110 -48.44 12.01 31.22
CA VAL A 110 -49.01 13.21 30.59
C VAL A 110 -50.52 13.28 30.82
N PHE A 111 -51.25 12.17 30.67
CA PHE A 111 -52.68 12.12 30.96
C PHE A 111 -52.99 12.31 32.44
N LYS A 112 -52.14 11.82 33.34
CA LYS A 112 -52.30 12.00 34.78
C LYS A 112 -52.07 13.45 35.22
N LYS A 113 -51.21 14.18 34.51
CA LYS A 113 -50.94 15.60 34.75
C LYS A 113 -52.08 16.50 34.28
N LYS A 114 -52.76 16.12 33.19
CA LYS A 114 -53.97 16.80 32.72
C LYS A 114 -55.15 16.49 33.63
#